data_AF-A0AAD3H1U7-F1
#
_entry.id   AF-A0AAD3H1U7-F1
#
_cell.length_a   1.000
_cell.length_b   1.000
_cell.length_c   1.000
_cell.angle_alpha   90.00
_cell.angle_beta   90.00
_cell.angle_gamma   90.00
#
_symmetry.space_group_name_H-M   'P 1'
#
loop_
_entity.id
_entity.type
_entity.pdbx_description
1 polymer ?
#
loop_
_entity_poly.entity_id
_entity_poly.type
_entity_poly.pdbx_seq_one_letter_code
_entity_poly.pdbx_strand_id
1 'polypeptide(L)'
;MKLTLNLSLLLLSASMANAATIVEFDGECNYENLKEASGLDEARLIFLLTGGGTDQAAAEAATEAACLDAQSRYSDPRKTAFDFRSINEEQWQFDTNFYDGGTYHNEEYEPVAIDQTFDDIYNNVAQDNLITYPDTSRTASKNFANCEINTVMCCWSQDRQANDDNGNCADNDCDDADPADNTDICYVDMANSPGSAHVAGGFSIFPAETEGDAHCHGFAWNDDSTGTDYRYRGNNLFYISYYDHLSERGYAREIPGAPMCACIEQMPVVSRSDCTEMDITETYSFKLRRSGVTTARIIDSEIAFNACRDADGNAGGNDLEDYLRYLKVEESVFRPYLVGQADANNGDDPNCQTAIDSFLEKKL
;
A
#
# COMPACT_ATOMS: atom_id res chain seq x y z
N MET A 1 -0.38 57.36 63.03
CA MET A 1 -1.00 57.45 61.70
C MET A 1 -0.49 56.29 60.87
N LYS A 2 -1.40 55.38 60.47
CA LYS A 2 -1.26 54.38 59.38
C LYS A 2 -0.19 53.29 59.56
N LEU A 3 -0.39 52.03 59.20
CA LEU A 3 -1.56 51.21 58.90
C LEU A 3 -0.98 49.79 58.85
N THR A 4 -1.55 48.85 59.61
CA THR A 4 -1.28 47.41 59.49
C THR A 4 -1.72 46.94 58.11
N LEU A 5 -0.83 46.31 57.33
CA LEU A 5 -1.21 45.56 56.14
C LEU A 5 -1.02 44.07 56.42
N ASN A 6 -2.11 43.41 56.81
CA ASN A 6 -2.24 41.96 56.77
C ASN A 6 -2.22 41.53 55.31
N LEU A 7 -1.17 40.82 54.91
CA LEU A 7 -1.13 40.15 53.61
C LEU A 7 -1.95 38.86 53.73
N SER A 8 -3.22 38.97 53.36
CA SER A 8 -4.14 37.85 53.22
C SER A 8 -3.61 36.87 52.16
N LEU A 9 -3.31 35.65 52.60
CA LEU A 9 -3.09 34.48 51.76
C LEU A 9 -4.41 34.15 51.06
N LEU A 10 -4.62 34.72 49.87
CA LEU A 10 -5.69 34.28 48.97
C LEU A 10 -5.27 32.91 48.43
N LEU A 11 -5.89 31.86 48.97
CA LEU A 11 -5.99 30.57 48.30
C LEU A 11 -6.74 30.80 46.98
N LEU A 12 -6.01 30.94 45.87
CA LEU A 12 -6.57 30.60 44.57
C LEU A 12 -6.74 29.08 44.53
N SER A 13 -7.94 28.62 44.86
CA SER A 13 -8.44 27.35 44.38
C SER A 13 -8.66 27.46 42.87
N ALA A 14 -7.57 27.40 42.09
CA ALA A 14 -7.67 27.05 40.68
C ALA A 14 -8.22 25.62 40.62
N SER A 15 -9.33 25.42 39.92
CA SER A 15 -9.94 24.12 39.73
C SER A 15 -8.99 23.20 38.95
N MET A 16 -8.16 22.43 39.65
CA MET A 16 -7.35 21.33 39.09
C MET A 16 -8.21 20.15 38.58
N ALA A 17 -9.51 20.35 38.35
CA ALA A 17 -10.44 19.31 37.94
C ALA A 17 -10.36 18.98 36.44
N ASN A 18 -9.59 19.72 35.64
CA ASN A 18 -9.63 19.62 34.17
C ASN A 18 -8.27 19.63 33.45
N ALA A 19 -7.15 19.49 34.16
CA ALA A 19 -5.84 19.35 33.51
C ALA A 19 -5.78 17.97 32.84
N ALA A 20 -5.74 17.95 31.50
CA ALA A 20 -5.50 16.74 30.74
C ALA A 20 -4.00 16.44 30.71
N THR A 21 -3.64 15.16 30.83
CA THR A 21 -2.27 14.71 30.58
C THR A 21 -2.17 14.34 29.11
N ILE A 22 -1.19 14.90 28.40
CA ILE A 22 -0.90 14.57 27.00
C ILE A 22 0.28 13.60 27.02
N VAL A 23 0.17 12.50 26.29
CA VAL A 23 1.20 11.48 26.12
C VAL A 23 1.36 11.25 24.63
N GLU A 24 2.58 11.34 24.13
CA GLU A 24 2.92 11.13 22.73
C GLU A 24 3.97 10.01 22.64
N PHE A 25 3.81 9.11 21.67
CA PHE A 25 4.74 8.02 21.42
C PHE A 25 4.61 7.47 20.00
N ASP A 26 5.70 6.85 19.54
CA ASP A 26 5.81 6.26 18.21
C ASP A 26 5.55 4.75 18.28
N GLY A 27 5.04 4.18 17.19
CA GLY A 27 4.85 2.75 17.01
C GLY A 27 3.41 2.29 17.28
N GLU A 28 3.26 1.03 17.70
CA GLU A 28 1.94 0.41 17.83
C GLU A 28 1.10 1.08 18.93
N CYS A 29 -0.16 1.39 18.59
CA CYS A 29 -1.10 1.92 19.56
C CYS A 29 -1.68 0.81 20.43
N ASN A 30 -1.06 0.61 21.60
CA ASN A 30 -1.51 -0.36 22.58
C ASN A 30 -1.30 0.16 24.03
N TYR A 31 -1.84 -0.57 25.00
CA TYR A 31 -1.78 -0.18 26.41
C TYR A 31 -0.34 -0.17 26.96
N GLU A 32 0.50 -1.11 26.56
CA GLU A 32 1.88 -1.20 27.07
C GLU A 32 2.73 -0.02 26.59
N ASN A 33 2.66 0.34 25.31
CA ASN A 33 3.37 1.49 24.75
C ASN A 33 2.87 2.81 25.38
N LEU A 34 1.55 2.95 25.56
CA LEU A 34 0.98 4.10 26.26
C LEU A 34 1.47 4.17 27.72
N LYS A 35 1.52 3.02 28.40
CA LYS A 35 1.98 2.93 29.80
C LYS A 35 3.43 3.37 29.93
N GLU A 36 4.31 2.81 29.09
CA GLU A 36 5.72 3.16 29.04
C GLU A 36 5.90 4.66 28.76
N ALA A 37 5.29 5.18 27.69
CA ALA A 37 5.42 6.57 27.29
C ALA A 37 4.83 7.56 28.31
N SER A 38 3.78 7.18 29.03
CA SER A 38 3.14 8.06 30.01
C SER A 38 4.02 8.37 31.21
N GLY A 39 4.94 7.47 31.56
CA GLY A 39 5.71 7.53 32.81
C GLY A 39 4.85 7.54 34.08
N LEU A 40 3.56 7.20 33.98
CA LEU A 40 2.64 7.18 35.10
C LEU A 40 2.74 5.86 35.86
N ASP A 41 2.47 5.92 37.17
CA ASP A 41 2.17 4.72 37.94
C ASP A 41 0.97 3.97 37.32
N GLU A 42 1.05 2.64 37.27
CA GLU A 42 0.06 1.79 36.62
C GLU A 42 -1.36 1.99 37.17
N ALA A 43 -1.51 2.06 38.50
CA ALA A 43 -2.82 2.30 39.10
C ALA A 43 -3.35 3.69 38.73
N ARG A 44 -2.45 4.67 38.55
CA ARG A 44 -2.82 6.01 38.09
C ARG A 44 -3.27 6.02 36.64
N LEU A 45 -2.61 5.28 35.76
CA LEU A 45 -2.98 5.15 34.35
C LEU A 45 -4.35 4.47 34.20
N ILE A 46 -4.53 3.33 34.86
CA ILE A 46 -5.81 2.60 34.88
C ILE A 46 -6.94 3.52 35.37
N PHE A 47 -6.72 4.27 36.45
CA PHE A 47 -7.69 5.23 36.96
C PHE A 47 -8.07 6.28 35.91
N LEU A 48 -7.12 6.79 35.13
CA LEU A 48 -7.39 7.80 34.10
C LEU A 48 -8.14 7.21 32.90
N LEU A 49 -7.76 6.03 32.43
CA LEU A 49 -8.38 5.37 31.28
C LEU A 49 -9.81 4.91 31.56
N THR A 50 -10.10 4.51 32.81
CA THR A 50 -11.41 3.96 33.21
C THR A 50 -12.33 4.98 33.90
N GLY A 51 -11.88 6.23 34.08
CA GLY A 51 -12.68 7.27 34.75
C GLY A 51 -12.87 7.05 36.24
N GLY A 52 -11.87 6.44 36.88
CA GLY A 52 -11.83 6.19 38.32
C GLY A 52 -11.90 4.73 38.74
N GLY A 53 -11.91 3.81 37.77
CA GLY A 53 -11.80 2.38 38.00
C GLY A 53 -10.39 1.93 38.36
N THR A 54 -10.26 0.63 38.60
CA THR A 54 -8.99 -0.05 38.96
C THR A 54 -8.79 -1.35 38.17
N ASP A 55 -9.64 -1.59 37.18
CA ASP A 55 -9.61 -2.79 36.35
C ASP A 55 -8.70 -2.56 35.13
N GLN A 56 -7.62 -3.33 35.05
CA GLN A 56 -6.65 -3.25 33.97
C GLN A 56 -7.27 -3.65 32.63
N ALA A 57 -8.10 -4.68 32.58
CA ALA A 57 -8.73 -5.13 31.34
C ALA A 57 -9.64 -4.04 30.75
N ALA A 58 -10.33 -3.29 31.62
CA ALA A 58 -11.12 -2.14 31.19
C ALA A 58 -10.24 -0.98 30.67
N ALA A 59 -9.03 -0.82 31.18
CA ALA A 59 -8.08 0.18 30.71
C ALA A 59 -7.46 -0.20 29.34
N GLU A 60 -7.13 -1.47 29.15
CA GLU A 60 -6.69 -2.02 27.86
C GLU A 60 -7.77 -1.83 26.79
N ALA A 61 -9.02 -2.24 27.08
CA ALA A 61 -10.15 -2.06 26.16
C ALA A 61 -10.44 -0.57 25.84
N ALA A 62 -10.28 0.32 26.82
CA ALA A 62 -10.43 1.76 26.59
C ALA A 62 -9.31 2.34 25.72
N THR A 63 -8.09 1.78 25.82
CA THR A 63 -6.96 2.17 24.99
C THR A 63 -7.17 1.70 23.55
N GLU A 64 -7.51 0.44 23.36
CA GLU A 64 -7.83 -0.15 22.05
C GLU A 64 -8.96 0.64 21.34
N ALA A 65 -10.04 0.94 22.05
CA ALA A 65 -11.13 1.74 21.49
C ALA A 65 -10.69 3.16 21.06
N ALA A 66 -9.76 3.78 21.80
CA ALA A 66 -9.20 5.07 21.43
C ALA A 66 -8.27 4.97 20.20
N CYS A 67 -7.47 3.90 20.12
CA CYS A 67 -6.62 3.60 18.96
C CYS A 67 -7.44 3.42 17.68
N LEU A 68 -8.50 2.58 17.74
CA LEU A 68 -9.38 2.34 16.60
C LEU A 68 -10.10 3.62 16.13
N ASP A 69 -10.55 4.48 17.06
CA ASP A 69 -11.12 5.79 16.70
C ASP A 69 -10.07 6.71 16.04
N ALA A 70 -8.82 6.71 16.52
CA ALA A 70 -7.74 7.49 15.92
C ALA A 70 -7.43 7.01 14.50
N GLN A 71 -7.24 5.71 14.30
CA GLN A 71 -6.95 5.08 13.00
C GLN A 71 -8.11 5.28 12.00
N SER A 72 -9.35 5.09 12.44
CA SER A 72 -10.54 5.30 11.60
C SER A 72 -10.66 6.75 11.12
N ARG A 73 -10.36 7.73 11.98
CA ARG A 73 -10.36 9.14 11.60
C ARG A 73 -9.22 9.49 10.68
N TYR A 74 -8.03 8.96 10.94
CA TYR A 74 -6.85 9.20 10.14
C TYR A 74 -7.03 8.67 8.71
N SER A 75 -7.70 7.52 8.57
CA SER A 75 -8.01 6.87 7.29
C SER A 75 -9.19 7.48 6.52
N ASP A 76 -9.92 8.46 7.09
CA ASP A 76 -11.07 9.10 6.41
C ASP A 76 -10.59 10.28 5.56
N PRO A 77 -10.78 10.27 4.21
CA PRO A 77 -10.34 11.36 3.34
C PRO A 77 -11.11 12.67 3.56
N ARG A 78 -12.25 12.64 4.27
CA ARG A 78 -12.97 13.86 4.68
C ARG A 78 -12.36 14.50 5.92
N LYS A 79 -11.31 13.91 6.49
CA LYS A 79 -10.68 14.32 7.74
C LYS A 79 -9.19 14.56 7.56
N THR A 80 -8.45 13.53 7.18
CA THR A 80 -6.98 13.54 7.23
C THR A 80 -6.34 12.85 6.05
N ALA A 81 -6.79 11.64 5.67
CA ALA A 81 -6.21 10.91 4.55
C ALA A 81 -6.25 11.69 3.24
N PHE A 82 -5.22 11.50 2.42
CA PHE A 82 -5.20 11.96 1.05
C PHE A 82 -6.08 11.05 0.18
N ASP A 83 -7.02 11.64 -0.56
CA ASP A 83 -7.94 10.89 -1.41
C ASP A 83 -7.21 10.45 -2.69
N PHE A 84 -7.25 9.16 -3.00
CA PHE A 84 -6.58 8.60 -4.19
C PHE A 84 -6.97 9.33 -5.47
N ARG A 85 -8.23 9.76 -5.56
CA ARG A 85 -8.80 10.47 -6.72
C ARG A 85 -8.15 11.83 -6.97
N SER A 86 -7.37 12.33 -6.01
CA SER A 86 -6.64 13.58 -6.14
C SER A 86 -5.25 13.40 -6.74
N ILE A 87 -4.80 12.18 -7.04
CA ILE A 87 -3.47 11.93 -7.65
C ILE A 87 -3.40 12.52 -9.05
N ASN A 88 -4.31 12.14 -9.93
CA ASN A 88 -4.35 12.66 -11.30
C ASN A 88 -5.17 13.95 -11.43
N GLU A 89 -5.92 14.32 -10.38
CA GLU A 89 -7.02 15.32 -10.41
C GLU A 89 -8.11 15.06 -11.48
N GLU A 90 -8.01 13.92 -12.16
CA GLU A 90 -8.93 13.45 -13.17
C GLU A 90 -10.08 12.67 -12.52
N GLN A 91 -11.19 12.54 -13.25
CA GLN A 91 -12.34 11.81 -12.75
C GLN A 91 -12.02 10.32 -12.61
N TRP A 92 -12.79 9.60 -11.79
CA TRP A 92 -12.69 8.15 -11.55
C TRP A 92 -12.54 7.26 -12.81
N GLN A 93 -13.02 7.73 -13.96
CA GLN A 93 -12.87 7.06 -15.24
C GLN A 93 -11.42 7.02 -15.70
N PHE A 94 -10.66 8.08 -15.44
CA PHE A 94 -9.24 8.14 -15.74
C PHE A 94 -8.46 7.13 -14.91
N ASP A 95 -8.62 7.12 -13.59
CA ASP A 95 -7.94 6.13 -12.74
C ASP A 95 -8.26 4.69 -13.18
N THR A 96 -9.53 4.41 -13.48
CA THR A 96 -9.95 3.09 -13.97
C THR A 96 -9.27 2.75 -15.30
N ASN A 97 -9.30 3.68 -16.26
CA ASN A 97 -8.67 3.47 -17.56
C ASN A 97 -7.16 3.36 -17.46
N PHE A 98 -6.51 4.08 -16.54
CA PHE A 98 -5.05 4.02 -16.34
C PHE A 98 -4.65 2.61 -15.93
N TYR A 99 -5.36 2.03 -14.97
CA TYR A 99 -5.11 0.66 -14.52
C TYR A 99 -5.59 -0.41 -15.51
N ASP A 100 -6.44 -0.04 -16.47
CA ASP A 100 -6.79 -0.90 -17.60
C ASP A 100 -5.81 -0.76 -18.78
N GLY A 101 -4.87 0.19 -18.74
CA GLY A 101 -3.91 0.43 -19.82
C GLY A 101 -4.37 1.40 -20.92
N GLY A 102 -5.53 2.06 -20.75
CA GLY A 102 -6.19 2.85 -21.80
C GLY A 102 -6.12 4.36 -21.63
N THR A 103 -5.06 4.90 -21.01
CA THR A 103 -4.85 6.35 -20.92
C THR A 103 -3.60 6.80 -21.65
N TYR A 104 -3.46 8.12 -21.81
CA TYR A 104 -2.27 8.70 -22.41
C TYR A 104 -0.98 8.37 -21.64
N HIS A 105 -1.05 8.14 -20.32
CA HIS A 105 0.10 7.65 -19.55
C HIS A 105 0.56 6.24 -19.96
N ASN A 106 -0.33 5.43 -20.54
CA ASN A 106 -0.04 4.07 -20.97
C ASN A 106 0.34 3.98 -22.45
N GLU A 107 -0.12 4.93 -23.27
CA GLU A 107 -0.01 4.89 -24.74
C GLU A 107 1.07 5.82 -25.32
N GLU A 108 1.50 6.85 -24.58
CA GLU A 108 2.52 7.77 -25.08
C GLU A 108 3.93 7.14 -25.03
N TYR A 109 4.64 7.21 -26.16
CA TYR A 109 5.96 6.63 -26.40
C TYR A 109 7.10 7.66 -26.32
N GLU A 110 6.78 8.95 -26.37
CA GLU A 110 7.74 10.00 -26.02
C GLU A 110 7.63 10.29 -24.51
N PRO A 111 8.67 10.84 -23.87
CA PRO A 111 8.59 11.28 -22.49
C PRO A 111 7.52 12.38 -22.40
N VAL A 112 6.30 11.97 -22.04
CA VAL A 112 5.31 12.90 -21.52
C VAL A 112 6.01 13.50 -20.33
N ALA A 113 6.15 14.82 -20.30
CA ALA A 113 6.48 15.50 -19.06
C ALA A 113 5.36 15.14 -18.10
N ILE A 114 5.58 14.06 -17.34
CA ILE A 114 4.82 13.80 -16.13
C ILE A 114 5.11 15.03 -15.31
N ASP A 115 4.06 15.84 -15.17
CA ASP A 115 4.13 17.05 -14.40
C ASP A 115 4.74 16.70 -13.03
N GLN A 116 5.50 17.61 -12.43
CA GLN A 116 6.20 17.43 -11.15
C GLN A 116 5.26 16.96 -10.01
N THR A 117 3.96 16.93 -10.28
CA THR A 117 2.88 16.32 -9.54
C THR A 117 3.19 14.97 -8.88
N PHE A 118 3.77 13.97 -9.54
CA PHE A 118 4.01 12.67 -8.85
C PHE A 118 5.19 12.74 -7.88
N ASP A 119 6.26 13.45 -8.22
CA ASP A 119 7.34 13.78 -7.28
C ASP A 119 6.81 14.57 -6.09
N ASP A 120 5.95 15.56 -6.33
CA ASP A 120 5.37 16.39 -5.29
C ASP A 120 4.44 15.58 -4.38
N ILE A 121 3.62 14.67 -4.94
CA ILE A 121 2.79 13.76 -4.14
C ILE A 121 3.69 12.81 -3.35
N TYR A 122 4.74 12.25 -3.94
CA TYR A 122 5.67 11.38 -3.23
C TYR A 122 6.32 12.11 -2.05
N ASN A 123 7.00 13.23 -2.31
CA ASN A 123 7.80 13.97 -1.34
C ASN A 123 6.97 14.71 -0.28
N ASN A 124 5.71 15.07 -0.56
CA ASN A 124 4.89 15.86 0.37
C ASN A 124 3.67 15.10 0.93
N VAL A 125 3.33 13.92 0.39
CA VAL A 125 2.15 13.16 0.79
C VAL A 125 2.50 11.69 1.06
N ALA A 126 3.00 10.95 0.08
CA ALA A 126 3.06 9.49 0.15
C ALA A 126 4.01 8.97 1.23
N GLN A 127 5.02 9.75 1.61
CA GLN A 127 5.97 9.42 2.68
C GLN A 127 5.47 9.77 4.08
N ASP A 128 4.52 10.71 4.21
CA ASP A 128 4.14 11.26 5.51
C ASP A 128 2.62 11.20 5.82
N ASN A 129 1.80 10.74 4.87
CA ASN A 129 0.35 10.71 4.99
C ASN A 129 -0.25 9.45 4.36
N LEU A 130 -1.36 8.97 4.94
CA LEU A 130 -2.14 7.88 4.35
C LEU A 130 -2.82 8.34 3.06
N ILE A 131 -2.59 7.59 1.98
CA ILE A 131 -3.32 7.66 0.72
C ILE A 131 -4.41 6.57 0.75
N THR A 132 -5.66 6.96 0.53
CA THR A 132 -6.78 6.00 0.54
C THR A 132 -6.62 4.96 -0.57
N TYR A 133 -7.08 3.73 -0.36
CA TYR A 133 -7.04 2.70 -1.40
C TYR A 133 -8.21 2.84 -2.41
N PRO A 134 -7.99 2.66 -3.74
CA PRO A 134 -9.01 2.89 -4.76
C PRO A 134 -10.03 1.74 -4.95
N ASP A 135 -10.55 1.15 -3.86
CA ASP A 135 -11.50 0.03 -3.89
C ASP A 135 -12.99 0.44 -3.96
N THR A 136 -13.30 1.73 -4.08
CA THR A 136 -14.68 2.23 -4.09
C THR A 136 -15.24 2.41 -5.49
N SER A 137 -16.58 2.41 -5.65
CA SER A 137 -17.24 2.66 -6.95
C SER A 137 -17.00 4.05 -7.54
N ARG A 138 -16.23 4.89 -6.85
CA ARG A 138 -15.80 6.23 -7.29
C ARG A 138 -14.32 6.28 -7.66
N THR A 139 -13.66 5.13 -7.73
CA THR A 139 -12.25 4.93 -8.06
C THR A 139 -12.14 3.68 -8.96
N ALA A 140 -10.94 3.14 -9.11
CA ALA A 140 -10.66 1.90 -9.84
C ALA A 140 -11.13 0.62 -9.11
N SER A 141 -12.34 0.60 -8.50
CA SER A 141 -12.85 -0.57 -7.76
C SER A 141 -12.89 -1.85 -8.55
N LYS A 142 -13.02 -1.74 -9.88
CA LYS A 142 -13.02 -2.90 -10.77
C LYS A 142 -11.71 -3.69 -10.64
N ASN A 143 -10.59 -2.99 -10.52
CA ASN A 143 -9.26 -3.58 -10.43
C ASN A 143 -8.92 -4.00 -8.98
N PHE A 144 -9.48 -3.31 -7.96
CA PHE A 144 -8.96 -3.39 -6.59
C PHE A 144 -9.95 -3.77 -5.47
N ALA A 145 -11.26 -3.88 -5.74
CA ALA A 145 -12.23 -4.05 -4.65
C ALA A 145 -12.27 -5.45 -4.02
N ASN A 146 -11.83 -6.49 -4.73
CA ASN A 146 -11.98 -7.88 -4.31
C ASN A 146 -10.67 -8.66 -4.48
N CYS A 147 -9.61 -8.23 -3.79
CA CYS A 147 -8.36 -9.00 -3.76
C CYS A 147 -8.49 -10.10 -2.70
N GLU A 148 -8.80 -11.33 -3.11
CA GLU A 148 -9.00 -12.47 -2.20
C GLU A 148 -7.70 -12.89 -1.51
N ILE A 149 -6.57 -12.68 -2.18
CA ILE A 149 -5.21 -13.00 -1.69
C ILE A 149 -4.55 -11.77 -1.04
N ASN A 150 -5.25 -10.64 -0.91
CA ASN A 150 -4.67 -9.39 -0.40
C ASN A 150 -3.37 -8.99 -1.12
N THR A 151 -3.36 -9.17 -2.44
CA THR A 151 -2.16 -8.97 -3.27
C THR A 151 -2.54 -8.21 -4.53
N VAL A 152 -1.75 -7.19 -4.85
CA VAL A 152 -1.83 -6.46 -6.11
C VAL A 152 -0.55 -6.69 -6.88
N MET A 153 -0.70 -6.80 -8.20
CA MET A 153 0.42 -6.86 -9.12
C MET A 153 0.16 -5.88 -10.27
N CYS A 154 1.22 -5.21 -10.69
CA CYS A 154 1.30 -4.41 -11.90
C CYS A 154 2.25 -5.10 -12.88
N CYS A 155 1.97 -5.04 -14.18
CA CYS A 155 2.85 -5.54 -15.21
C CYS A 155 2.90 -4.57 -16.39
N TRP A 156 4.12 -4.33 -16.90
CA TRP A 156 4.40 -3.43 -18.00
C TRP A 156 5.10 -4.15 -19.14
N SER A 157 4.85 -3.69 -20.36
CA SER A 157 5.44 -4.22 -21.60
C SER A 157 6.13 -3.16 -22.44
N GLN A 158 6.19 -1.91 -21.98
CA GLN A 158 6.85 -0.83 -22.70
C GLN A 158 7.64 0.07 -21.76
N ASP A 159 8.73 0.62 -22.27
CA ASP A 159 9.52 1.69 -21.68
C ASP A 159 9.47 2.93 -22.58
N ARG A 160 9.22 4.11 -21.99
CA ARG A 160 9.12 5.39 -22.71
C ARG A 160 10.08 6.45 -22.19
N GLN A 161 11.00 6.10 -21.28
CA GLN A 161 11.93 7.07 -20.70
C GLN A 161 13.39 6.75 -21.02
N ALA A 162 14.04 7.67 -21.72
CA ALA A 162 15.44 7.53 -22.09
C ALA A 162 16.38 8.06 -20.99
N ASN A 163 17.53 7.40 -20.83
CA ASN A 163 18.63 7.78 -19.94
C ASN A 163 18.33 7.74 -18.43
N ASP A 164 17.49 6.81 -17.98
CA ASP A 164 17.21 6.58 -16.56
C ASP A 164 17.82 5.26 -16.03
N ASP A 165 18.68 4.61 -16.82
CA ASP A 165 19.29 3.30 -16.55
C ASP A 165 18.28 2.15 -16.34
N ASN A 166 17.02 2.32 -16.79
CA ASN A 166 15.98 1.29 -16.82
C ASN A 166 15.58 0.99 -18.28
N GLY A 167 15.11 -0.24 -18.53
CA GLY A 167 14.66 -0.66 -19.86
C GLY A 167 15.69 -0.47 -20.98
N ASN A 168 15.18 -0.30 -22.20
CA ASN A 168 16.00 -0.13 -23.40
C ASN A 168 15.64 1.11 -24.24
N CYS A 169 14.79 2.02 -23.74
CA CYS A 169 14.42 3.27 -24.41
C CYS A 169 15.63 4.18 -24.63
N ALA A 170 15.79 4.65 -25.88
CA ALA A 170 16.86 5.55 -26.29
C ALA A 170 16.32 6.94 -26.69
N ASP A 171 17.17 7.97 -26.63
CA ASP A 171 16.79 9.36 -26.94
C ASP A 171 15.98 9.50 -28.25
N ASN A 172 14.67 9.76 -28.13
CA ASN A 172 13.71 9.92 -29.23
C ASN A 172 13.52 8.66 -30.10
N ASP A 173 13.70 7.46 -29.54
CA ASP A 173 13.50 6.17 -30.22
C ASP A 173 12.94 5.12 -29.24
N CYS A 174 11.71 5.34 -28.77
CA CYS A 174 11.04 4.45 -27.79
C CYS A 174 9.75 3.84 -28.34
N ASP A 175 9.61 3.85 -29.67
CA ASP A 175 8.42 3.36 -30.39
C ASP A 175 8.20 1.84 -30.24
N ASP A 176 9.20 1.09 -29.80
CA ASP A 176 9.15 -0.35 -29.47
C ASP A 176 10.21 -0.67 -28.38
N ALA A 177 10.33 0.19 -27.36
CA ALA A 177 11.26 -0.02 -26.27
C ALA A 177 10.61 -0.83 -25.14
N ASP A 178 11.37 -1.76 -24.58
CA ASP A 178 10.91 -2.70 -23.56
C ASP A 178 11.43 -2.32 -22.17
N PRO A 179 10.67 -2.60 -21.10
CA PRO A 179 11.13 -2.41 -19.73
C PRO A 179 12.26 -3.37 -19.38
N ALA A 180 12.93 -3.16 -18.24
CA ALA A 180 13.91 -4.13 -17.78
C ALA A 180 13.22 -5.45 -17.40
N ASP A 181 13.57 -6.52 -18.10
CA ASP A 181 12.98 -7.83 -17.89
C ASP A 181 13.21 -8.35 -16.46
N ASN A 182 12.13 -8.82 -15.84
CA ASN A 182 12.19 -9.50 -14.55
C ASN A 182 11.30 -10.74 -14.46
N THR A 183 10.60 -11.11 -15.55
CA THR A 183 9.53 -12.11 -15.51
C THR A 183 9.12 -12.57 -16.90
N ASP A 184 8.69 -13.83 -16.98
CA ASP A 184 8.07 -14.39 -18.16
C ASP A 184 6.55 -14.40 -17.94
N ILE A 185 5.81 -13.86 -18.91
CA ILE A 185 4.36 -13.89 -18.93
C ILE A 185 3.93 -15.23 -19.51
N CYS A 186 3.18 -16.05 -18.77
CA CYS A 186 2.78 -17.38 -19.26
C CYS A 186 1.52 -17.32 -20.12
N TYR A 187 0.47 -16.77 -19.55
CA TYR A 187 -0.80 -16.60 -20.23
C TYR A 187 -1.67 -15.55 -19.54
N VAL A 188 -2.64 -15.06 -20.29
CA VAL A 188 -3.71 -14.20 -19.80
C VAL A 188 -5.04 -14.92 -20.00
N ASP A 189 -5.82 -15.11 -18.94
CA ASP A 189 -7.22 -15.55 -19.03
C ASP A 189 -8.14 -14.33 -18.91
N MET A 190 -8.63 -13.85 -20.05
CA MET A 190 -9.47 -12.63 -20.12
C MET A 190 -10.80 -12.80 -19.38
N ALA A 191 -11.19 -14.03 -19.02
CA ALA A 191 -12.36 -14.27 -18.18
C ALA A 191 -12.16 -13.80 -16.73
N ASN A 192 -10.92 -13.61 -16.28
CA ASN A 192 -10.61 -13.12 -14.93
C ASN A 192 -10.75 -11.61 -14.82
N SER A 193 -10.56 -10.88 -15.92
CA SER A 193 -10.61 -9.41 -15.97
C SER A 193 -11.42 -8.88 -17.18
N PRO A 194 -12.67 -9.34 -17.39
CA PRO A 194 -13.44 -9.09 -18.62
C PRO A 194 -13.73 -7.61 -18.86
N GLY A 195 -13.77 -6.80 -17.80
CA GLY A 195 -13.94 -5.37 -17.92
C GLY A 195 -12.71 -4.67 -18.48
N SER A 196 -11.50 -5.17 -18.21
CA SER A 196 -10.22 -4.60 -18.67
C SER A 196 -9.87 -5.13 -20.05
N ALA A 197 -10.06 -6.44 -20.25
CA ALA A 197 -9.90 -7.06 -21.56
C ALA A 197 -10.96 -6.61 -22.61
N HIS A 198 -12.02 -5.91 -22.19
CA HIS A 198 -13.16 -5.51 -23.02
C HIS A 198 -13.87 -6.66 -23.77
N VAL A 199 -13.66 -7.90 -23.32
CA VAL A 199 -14.28 -9.12 -23.84
C VAL A 199 -14.79 -9.99 -22.69
N ALA A 200 -15.83 -10.79 -22.94
CA ALA A 200 -16.40 -11.66 -21.91
C ALA A 200 -15.49 -12.84 -21.52
N GLY A 201 -14.47 -13.12 -22.33
CA GLY A 201 -13.54 -14.22 -22.16
C GLY A 201 -12.71 -14.42 -23.43
N GLY A 202 -11.72 -15.28 -23.33
CA GLY A 202 -10.65 -15.43 -24.29
C GLY A 202 -9.35 -15.64 -23.53
N PHE A 203 -8.27 -15.91 -24.25
CA PHE A 203 -6.96 -16.03 -23.62
C PHE A 203 -5.85 -15.69 -24.61
N SER A 204 -4.74 -15.22 -24.07
CA SER A 204 -3.46 -15.05 -24.76
C SER A 204 -2.47 -16.04 -24.14
N ILE A 205 -1.60 -16.65 -24.94
CA ILE A 205 -0.56 -17.57 -24.48
C ILE A 205 0.76 -17.07 -25.03
N PHE A 206 1.77 -17.07 -24.20
CA PHE A 206 3.09 -16.57 -24.54
C PHE A 206 4.11 -17.68 -24.22
N PRO A 207 4.34 -18.61 -25.17
CA PRO A 207 5.37 -19.63 -24.99
C PRO A 207 6.75 -19.06 -25.33
N ALA A 208 7.81 -19.49 -24.64
CA ALA A 208 9.21 -19.25 -25.01
C ALA A 208 9.57 -17.77 -25.28
N GLU A 209 9.26 -16.88 -24.32
CA GLU A 209 9.54 -15.43 -24.36
C GLU A 209 8.92 -14.68 -25.55
N THR A 210 7.79 -15.17 -26.09
CA THR A 210 7.10 -14.48 -27.20
C THR A 210 6.41 -13.17 -26.79
N GLU A 211 6.27 -12.91 -25.50
CA GLU A 211 5.77 -11.68 -24.90
C GLU A 211 6.74 -10.49 -25.11
N GLY A 212 8.04 -10.75 -25.26
CA GLY A 212 9.08 -9.72 -25.13
C GLY A 212 9.44 -9.42 -23.68
N ASP A 213 10.43 -8.57 -23.45
CA ASP A 213 10.86 -8.21 -22.09
C ASP A 213 9.69 -7.57 -21.33
N ALA A 214 9.37 -8.12 -20.16
CA ALA A 214 8.25 -7.67 -19.34
C ALA A 214 8.70 -7.41 -17.90
N HIS A 215 8.03 -6.47 -17.24
CA HIS A 215 8.33 -6.17 -15.85
C HIS A 215 7.07 -6.27 -15.01
N CYS A 216 7.05 -7.13 -14.00
CA CYS A 216 5.97 -7.18 -13.02
C CYS A 216 6.46 -6.79 -11.64
N HIS A 217 5.65 -6.01 -10.92
CA HIS A 217 5.93 -5.57 -9.56
C HIS A 217 4.64 -5.57 -8.75
N GLY A 218 4.68 -6.09 -7.53
CA GLY A 218 3.51 -6.13 -6.67
C GLY A 218 3.78 -5.79 -5.21
N PHE A 219 2.73 -5.95 -4.43
CA PHE A 219 2.75 -5.84 -2.98
C PHE A 219 1.61 -6.66 -2.40
N ALA A 220 1.78 -7.07 -1.15
CA ALA A 220 0.76 -7.81 -0.40
C ALA A 220 0.59 -7.24 1.01
N TRP A 221 -0.53 -7.55 1.64
CA TRP A 221 -0.85 -7.13 3.01
C TRP A 221 -1.55 -8.25 3.79
N ASN A 222 -1.56 -8.14 5.11
CA ASN A 222 -2.24 -9.08 6.00
C ASN A 222 -3.75 -8.83 6.07
N ASP A 223 -4.51 -9.84 6.51
CA ASP A 223 -5.97 -9.76 6.68
C ASP A 223 -6.43 -8.77 7.77
N ASP A 224 -5.52 -8.26 8.61
CA ASP A 224 -5.88 -7.31 9.66
C ASP A 224 -6.20 -5.94 9.07
N SER A 225 -7.50 -5.66 8.93
CA SER A 225 -8.00 -4.37 8.44
C SER A 225 -7.60 -3.14 9.26
N THR A 226 -7.07 -3.34 10.47
CA THR A 226 -6.55 -2.28 11.34
C THR A 226 -5.04 -2.11 11.25
N GLY A 227 -4.35 -3.12 10.68
CA GLY A 227 -2.93 -3.14 10.40
C GLY A 227 -2.48 -2.00 9.49
N THR A 228 -1.23 -1.57 9.65
CA THR A 228 -0.64 -0.47 8.87
C THR A 228 -0.48 -0.86 7.40
N ASP A 229 -0.02 -2.06 7.11
CA ASP A 229 0.05 -2.62 5.75
C ASP A 229 -1.31 -2.59 5.03
N TYR A 230 -2.40 -2.98 5.70
CA TYR A 230 -3.74 -2.85 5.13
C TYR A 230 -4.12 -1.38 4.94
N ARG A 231 -4.03 -0.54 5.98
CA ARG A 231 -4.54 0.85 5.90
C ARG A 231 -3.78 1.71 4.89
N TYR A 232 -2.48 1.51 4.74
CA TYR A 232 -1.61 2.29 3.85
C TYR A 232 -1.40 1.62 2.49
N ARG A 233 -2.08 0.51 2.18
CA ARG A 233 -1.94 -0.17 0.88
C ARG A 233 -2.18 0.73 -0.35
N GLY A 234 -2.90 1.85 -0.18
CA GLY A 234 -3.02 2.90 -1.21
C GLY A 234 -1.71 3.66 -1.49
N ASN A 235 -0.87 3.85 -0.47
CA ASN A 235 0.48 4.41 -0.62
C ASN A 235 1.36 3.50 -1.46
N ASN A 236 1.35 2.19 -1.19
CA ASN A 236 2.10 1.20 -1.97
C ASN A 236 1.66 1.16 -3.43
N LEU A 237 0.35 1.18 -3.67
CA LEU A 237 -0.18 1.24 -5.03
C LEU A 237 0.27 2.52 -5.76
N PHE A 238 0.18 3.68 -5.11
CA PHE A 238 0.67 4.93 -5.69
C PHE A 238 2.17 4.87 -5.99
N TYR A 239 2.97 4.40 -5.03
CA TYR A 239 4.41 4.30 -5.15
C TYR A 239 4.81 3.43 -6.34
N ILE A 240 4.25 2.23 -6.45
CA ILE A 240 4.57 1.30 -7.54
C ILE A 240 4.03 1.82 -8.88
N SER A 241 2.75 2.19 -8.95
CA SER A 241 2.12 2.43 -10.25
C SER A 241 2.43 3.80 -10.85
N TYR A 242 2.49 4.86 -10.04
CA TYR A 242 2.65 6.23 -10.52
C TYR A 242 4.07 6.77 -10.33
N TYR A 243 4.64 6.56 -9.14
CA TYR A 243 5.93 7.15 -8.81
C TYR A 243 7.09 6.34 -9.40
N ASP A 244 7.38 5.13 -8.89
CA ASP A 244 8.54 4.33 -9.32
C ASP A 244 8.45 3.94 -10.79
N HIS A 245 7.43 3.18 -11.20
CA HIS A 245 7.44 2.60 -12.54
C HIS A 245 7.03 3.58 -13.62
N LEU A 246 6.04 4.45 -13.40
CA LEU A 246 5.61 5.37 -14.44
C LEU A 246 6.46 6.64 -14.53
N SER A 247 6.79 7.28 -13.40
CA SER A 247 7.51 8.58 -13.34
C SER A 247 9.03 8.40 -13.34
N GLU A 248 9.56 7.55 -12.48
CA GLU A 248 11.02 7.40 -12.33
C GLU A 248 11.63 6.51 -13.41
N ARG A 249 10.89 5.50 -13.91
CA ARG A 249 11.39 4.49 -14.86
C ARG A 249 10.74 4.51 -16.24
N GLY A 250 9.69 5.30 -16.44
CA GLY A 250 9.00 5.37 -17.73
C GLY A 250 8.27 4.11 -18.19
N TYR A 251 8.02 3.14 -17.32
CA TYR A 251 7.30 1.93 -17.71
C TYR A 251 5.82 2.23 -17.96
N ALA A 252 5.34 1.72 -19.09
CA ALA A 252 4.00 1.94 -19.60
C ALA A 252 3.46 0.66 -20.24
N ARG A 253 2.20 0.75 -20.69
CA ARG A 253 1.44 -0.29 -21.40
C ARG A 253 1.24 -1.60 -20.64
N GLU A 254 -0.01 -2.03 -20.60
CA GLU A 254 -0.43 -3.31 -20.05
C GLU A 254 -0.02 -4.50 -20.91
N ILE A 255 0.04 -5.69 -20.29
CA ILE A 255 0.13 -6.94 -21.04
C ILE A 255 -1.15 -7.15 -21.87
N PRO A 256 -1.06 -7.47 -23.17
CA PRO A 256 -2.23 -7.58 -24.04
C PRO A 256 -3.34 -8.52 -23.50
N GLY A 257 -4.49 -7.91 -23.17
CA GLY A 257 -5.67 -8.61 -22.66
C GLY A 257 -5.77 -8.69 -21.14
N ALA A 258 -4.84 -8.09 -20.40
CA ALA A 258 -4.85 -7.97 -18.95
C ALA A 258 -4.92 -6.49 -18.54
N PRO A 259 -5.36 -6.16 -17.31
CA PRO A 259 -5.14 -4.83 -16.76
C PRO A 259 -3.64 -4.56 -16.56
N MET A 260 -3.25 -3.28 -16.53
CA MET A 260 -1.88 -2.86 -16.17
C MET A 260 -1.60 -3.13 -14.70
N CYS A 261 -2.55 -2.81 -13.81
CA CYS A 261 -2.51 -3.22 -12.40
C CYS A 261 -3.89 -3.65 -11.91
N ALA A 262 -3.92 -4.70 -11.10
CA ALA A 262 -5.12 -5.16 -10.42
C ALA A 262 -4.75 -6.08 -9.25
N CYS A 263 -5.77 -6.55 -8.52
CA CYS A 263 -5.60 -7.73 -7.68
C CYS A 263 -4.99 -8.88 -8.51
N ILE A 264 -4.07 -9.64 -7.92
CA ILE A 264 -3.26 -10.65 -8.64
C ILE A 264 -4.11 -11.68 -9.39
N GLU A 265 -5.33 -11.93 -8.93
CA GLU A 265 -6.28 -12.87 -9.53
C GLU A 265 -6.79 -12.43 -10.91
N GLN A 266 -6.69 -11.13 -11.21
CA GLN A 266 -7.10 -10.50 -12.47
C GLN A 266 -5.92 -10.28 -13.42
N MET A 267 -4.69 -10.47 -12.94
CA MET A 267 -3.45 -10.22 -13.67
C MET A 267 -3.03 -11.45 -14.50
N PRO A 268 -2.06 -11.31 -15.42
CA PRO A 268 -1.46 -12.45 -16.10
C PRO A 268 -0.85 -13.44 -15.11
N VAL A 269 -0.74 -14.70 -15.52
CA VAL A 269 0.08 -15.68 -14.79
C VAL A 269 1.51 -15.49 -15.22
N VAL A 270 2.42 -15.32 -14.26
CA VAL A 270 3.82 -14.93 -14.52
C VAL A 270 4.80 -15.79 -13.72
N SER A 271 6.06 -15.86 -14.16
CA SER A 271 7.10 -16.59 -13.43
C SER A 271 7.56 -15.86 -12.18
N ARG A 272 7.65 -14.53 -12.22
CA ARG A 272 8.14 -13.69 -11.12
C ARG A 272 7.46 -12.32 -11.04
N SER A 273 7.56 -11.69 -9.88
CA SER A 273 7.19 -10.29 -9.67
C SER A 273 8.08 -9.67 -8.60
N ASP A 274 8.67 -8.51 -8.88
CA ASP A 274 9.35 -7.70 -7.86
C ASP A 274 8.35 -7.27 -6.78
N CYS A 275 8.85 -6.82 -5.63
CA CYS A 275 7.96 -6.56 -4.49
C CYS A 275 8.41 -5.36 -3.66
N THR A 276 7.44 -4.49 -3.33
CA THR A 276 7.63 -3.40 -2.36
C THR A 276 6.76 -3.58 -1.12
N GLU A 277 7.40 -3.45 0.04
CA GLU A 277 6.74 -3.34 1.33
C GLU A 277 6.92 -1.93 1.92
N MET A 278 6.13 -1.60 2.93
CA MET A 278 6.26 -0.34 3.65
C MET A 278 6.67 -0.58 5.09
N ASP A 279 7.67 0.15 5.56
CA ASP A 279 7.95 0.33 6.98
C ASP A 279 7.26 1.60 7.45
N ILE A 280 6.24 1.45 8.31
CA ILE A 280 5.36 2.54 8.72
C ILE A 280 5.51 2.78 10.22
N THR A 281 5.84 4.01 10.60
CA THR A 281 5.85 4.46 11.99
C THR A 281 4.77 5.52 12.19
N GLU A 282 3.81 5.27 13.07
CA GLU A 282 2.78 6.24 13.43
C GLU A 282 3.09 6.86 14.80
N THR A 283 2.92 8.18 14.92
CA THR A 283 3.02 8.89 16.20
C THR A 283 1.62 9.13 16.76
N TYR A 284 1.35 8.58 17.94
CA TYR A 284 0.06 8.71 18.63
C TYR A 284 0.10 9.75 19.74
N SER A 285 -0.86 10.68 19.76
CA SER A 285 -1.11 11.62 20.86
C SER A 285 -2.37 11.21 21.65
N PHE A 286 -2.17 10.78 22.90
CA PHE A 286 -3.23 10.51 23.86
C PHE A 286 -3.50 11.72 24.76
N LYS A 287 -4.78 12.06 24.90
CA LYS A 287 -5.26 13.05 25.87
C LYS A 287 -6.04 12.37 26.98
N LEU A 288 -5.36 12.13 28.11
CA LEU A 288 -5.92 11.47 29.30
C LEU A 288 -6.63 12.48 30.21
N ARG A 289 -7.84 12.16 30.63
CA ARG A 289 -8.64 12.98 31.57
C ARG A 289 -9.13 12.18 32.75
N ARG A 290 -9.23 12.82 33.91
CA ARG A 290 -9.82 12.21 35.12
C ARG A 290 -11.27 11.74 34.96
N SER A 291 -11.99 12.23 33.96
CA SER A 291 -13.36 11.81 33.66
C SER A 291 -13.47 10.45 32.98
N GLY A 292 -12.35 9.80 32.63
CA GLY A 292 -12.35 8.57 31.81
C GLY A 292 -12.49 8.83 30.32
N VAL A 293 -12.54 10.10 29.91
CA VAL A 293 -12.59 10.45 28.48
C VAL A 293 -11.16 10.54 27.98
N THR A 294 -10.75 9.48 27.31
CA THR A 294 -9.48 9.39 26.59
C THR A 294 -9.75 9.58 25.11
N THR A 295 -8.97 10.45 24.46
CA THR A 295 -8.98 10.58 23.00
C THR A 295 -7.56 10.36 22.50
N ALA A 296 -7.39 9.50 21.50
CA ALA A 296 -6.14 9.35 20.77
C ALA A 296 -6.25 10.00 19.39
N ARG A 297 -5.11 10.33 18.80
CA ARG A 297 -4.97 10.80 17.42
C ARG A 297 -3.62 10.34 16.89
N ILE A 298 -3.56 9.98 15.63
CA ILE A 298 -2.30 9.95 14.89
C ILE A 298 -1.99 11.41 14.54
N ILE A 299 -0.82 11.90 14.96
CA ILE A 299 -0.37 13.27 14.73
C ILE A 299 0.72 13.37 13.67
N ASP A 300 1.36 12.25 13.37
CA ASP A 300 2.43 12.12 12.39
C ASP A 300 2.51 10.66 11.92
N SER A 301 3.01 10.46 10.69
CA SER A 301 3.36 9.14 10.19
C SER A 301 4.58 9.24 9.29
N GLU A 302 5.50 8.31 9.40
CA GLU A 302 6.66 8.17 8.52
C GLU A 302 6.54 6.84 7.77
N ILE A 303 6.68 6.88 6.44
CA ILE A 303 6.50 5.74 5.54
C ILE A 303 7.76 5.61 4.69
N ALA A 304 8.44 4.47 4.82
CA ALA A 304 9.55 4.10 3.97
C ALA A 304 9.13 2.96 3.03
N PHE A 305 9.35 3.13 1.73
CA PHE A 305 9.12 2.10 0.71
C PHE A 305 10.40 1.31 0.52
N ASN A 306 10.36 0.00 0.75
CA ASN A 306 11.51 -0.89 0.70
C ASN A 306 11.21 -2.09 -0.19
N ALA A 307 12.24 -2.67 -0.78
CA ALA A 307 12.13 -4.00 -1.37
C ALA A 307 11.63 -4.98 -0.31
N CYS A 308 10.66 -5.81 -0.65
CA CYS A 308 10.11 -6.80 0.26
C CYS A 308 11.20 -7.70 0.82
N ARG A 309 11.06 -8.05 2.09
CA ARG A 309 11.84 -9.11 2.71
C ARG A 309 11.62 -10.48 2.06
N ASP A 310 12.61 -11.35 2.21
CA ASP A 310 12.55 -12.73 1.77
C ASP A 310 11.63 -13.59 2.66
N ALA A 311 11.44 -14.87 2.30
CA ALA A 311 10.58 -15.81 3.01
C ALA A 311 11.01 -16.06 4.49
N ASP A 312 12.29 -15.81 4.81
CA ASP A 312 12.87 -15.93 6.15
C ASP A 312 12.77 -14.62 6.95
N GLY A 313 12.33 -13.53 6.32
CA GLY A 313 12.15 -12.20 6.91
C GLY A 313 13.38 -11.29 6.84
N ASN A 314 14.39 -11.62 6.02
CA ASN A 314 15.56 -10.77 5.81
C ASN A 314 15.24 -9.70 4.76
N ALA A 315 15.72 -8.47 4.99
CA ALA A 315 15.50 -7.35 4.07
C ALA A 315 16.13 -7.58 2.69
N GLY A 316 15.48 -7.06 1.64
CA GLY A 316 16.01 -7.05 0.27
C GLY A 316 15.80 -8.34 -0.52
N GLY A 317 14.75 -9.11 -0.21
CA GLY A 317 14.33 -10.25 -1.02
C GLY A 317 13.84 -9.83 -2.42
N ASN A 318 13.12 -8.70 -2.49
CA ASN A 318 12.57 -8.12 -3.73
C ASN A 318 11.80 -9.13 -4.60
N ASP A 319 11.08 -10.06 -3.98
CA ASP A 319 10.34 -11.10 -4.69
C ASP A 319 8.98 -11.30 -4.02
N LEU A 320 7.90 -11.17 -4.81
CA LEU A 320 6.54 -11.20 -4.30
C LEU A 320 6.13 -12.58 -3.80
N GLU A 321 6.63 -13.66 -4.42
CA GLU A 321 6.38 -15.02 -3.95
C GLU A 321 7.02 -15.23 -2.57
N ASP A 322 8.28 -14.81 -2.40
CA ASP A 322 8.96 -14.90 -1.11
C ASP A 322 8.26 -14.09 -0.03
N TYR A 323 7.77 -12.90 -0.39
CA TYR A 323 7.01 -12.07 0.54
C TYR A 323 5.67 -12.71 0.95
N LEU A 324 4.96 -13.35 0.03
CA LEU A 324 3.75 -14.10 0.35
C LEU A 324 4.02 -15.29 1.29
N ARG A 325 5.17 -15.96 1.14
CA ARG A 325 5.63 -17.00 2.08
C ARG A 325 6.00 -16.41 3.45
N TYR A 326 6.57 -15.21 3.49
CA TYR A 326 6.80 -14.49 4.74
C TYR A 326 5.48 -14.20 5.47
N LEU A 327 4.46 -13.70 4.75
CA LEU A 327 3.10 -13.46 5.23
C LEU A 327 2.31 -14.75 5.54
N LYS A 328 2.89 -15.93 5.31
CA LYS A 328 2.28 -17.25 5.56
C LYS A 328 1.03 -17.51 4.72
N VAL A 329 0.97 -16.94 3.52
CA VAL A 329 -0.01 -17.33 2.51
C VAL A 329 0.35 -18.73 2.00
N GLU A 330 -0.63 -19.63 2.00
CA GLU A 330 -0.44 -21.00 1.53
C GLU A 330 -0.05 -21.02 0.05
N GLU A 331 0.99 -21.79 -0.32
CA GLU A 331 1.48 -21.82 -1.71
C GLU A 331 0.39 -22.16 -2.73
N SER A 332 -0.54 -23.05 -2.38
CA SER A 332 -1.65 -23.42 -3.27
C SER A 332 -2.58 -22.26 -3.63
N VAL A 333 -2.53 -21.16 -2.88
CA VAL A 333 -3.35 -19.95 -3.09
C VAL A 333 -2.73 -19.06 -4.16
N PHE A 334 -1.41 -18.82 -4.11
CA PHE A 334 -0.75 -17.88 -5.03
C PHE A 334 -0.08 -18.54 -6.23
N ARG A 335 0.29 -19.83 -6.15
CA ARG A 335 0.89 -20.59 -7.26
C ARG A 335 0.13 -20.60 -8.57
N PRO A 336 -1.22 -20.48 -8.60
CA PRO A 336 -1.94 -20.32 -9.87
C PRO A 336 -1.63 -19.03 -10.63
N TYR A 337 -0.98 -18.05 -9.97
CA TYR A 337 -0.70 -16.72 -10.51
C TYR A 337 0.80 -16.40 -10.59
N LEU A 338 1.59 -16.89 -9.62
CA LEU A 338 3.05 -16.83 -9.59
C LEU A 338 3.63 -18.24 -9.68
N VAL A 339 4.09 -18.63 -10.86
CA VAL A 339 4.54 -20.01 -11.11
C VAL A 339 5.96 -20.27 -10.59
N GLY A 340 6.68 -19.21 -10.24
CA GLY A 340 8.05 -19.22 -9.76
C GLY A 340 9.04 -19.26 -10.91
N GLN A 341 10.10 -18.46 -10.83
CA GLN A 341 11.16 -18.45 -11.84
C GLN A 341 12.06 -19.68 -11.68
N ALA A 342 12.15 -20.50 -12.70
CA ALA A 342 13.20 -21.51 -12.78
C ALA A 342 14.40 -20.93 -13.55
N ASP A 343 15.64 -21.26 -13.12
CA ASP A 343 16.88 -20.83 -13.79
C ASP A 343 16.88 -21.22 -15.30
N ALA A 344 16.32 -20.36 -16.15
CA ALA A 344 16.17 -20.57 -17.57
C ALA A 344 17.49 -20.19 -18.27
N ASN A 345 18.40 -21.15 -18.39
CA ASN A 345 19.64 -20.96 -19.15
C ASN A 345 19.40 -20.67 -20.65
N ASN A 346 18.15 -20.70 -21.14
CA ASN A 346 17.78 -20.63 -22.56
C ASN A 346 16.53 -19.77 -22.88
N GLY A 347 15.99 -18.96 -21.95
CA GLY A 347 14.76 -18.20 -22.21
C GLY A 347 13.54 -19.10 -22.41
N ASP A 348 13.40 -20.10 -21.54
CA ASP A 348 12.25 -20.99 -21.48
C ASP A 348 12.09 -21.33 -20.00
N ASP A 349 11.13 -20.70 -19.32
CA ASP A 349 10.80 -21.09 -17.95
C ASP A 349 9.93 -22.38 -17.97
N PRO A 350 10.45 -23.53 -17.50
CA PRO A 350 9.71 -24.78 -17.46
C PRO A 350 8.43 -24.71 -16.59
N ASN A 351 8.38 -23.87 -15.56
CA ASN A 351 7.19 -23.67 -14.74
C ASN A 351 6.11 -22.95 -15.55
N CYS A 352 6.52 -21.97 -16.34
CA CYS A 352 5.63 -21.23 -17.23
C CYS A 352 5.04 -22.13 -18.32
N GLN A 353 5.88 -22.94 -18.97
CA GLN A 353 5.40 -23.95 -19.92
C GLN A 353 4.44 -24.96 -19.28
N THR A 354 4.74 -25.42 -18.06
CA THR A 354 3.87 -26.34 -17.31
C THR A 354 2.51 -25.71 -17.00
N ALA A 355 2.48 -24.42 -16.67
CA ALA A 355 1.26 -23.68 -16.40
C ALA A 355 0.41 -23.52 -17.67
N ILE A 356 1.04 -23.21 -18.81
CA ILE A 356 0.39 -23.13 -20.12
C ILE A 356 -0.24 -24.46 -20.50
N ASP A 357 0.50 -25.56 -20.41
CA ASP A 357 0.00 -26.90 -20.76
C ASP A 357 -1.21 -27.27 -19.88
N SER A 358 -1.09 -27.03 -18.56
CA SER A 358 -2.16 -27.27 -17.59
C SER A 358 -3.41 -26.40 -17.84
N PHE A 359 -3.21 -25.18 -18.34
CA PHE A 359 -4.30 -24.27 -18.70
C PHE A 359 -5.02 -24.74 -19.96
N LEU A 360 -4.26 -25.09 -21.00
CA LEU A 360 -4.79 -25.58 -22.28
C LEU A 360 -5.58 -26.87 -22.11
N GLU A 361 -5.11 -27.83 -21.30
CA GLU A 361 -5.84 -29.07 -20.99
C GLU A 361 -7.21 -28.83 -20.32
N LYS A 362 -7.39 -27.70 -19.63
CA LYS A 362 -8.67 -27.33 -19.00
C LYS A 362 -9.62 -26.60 -19.95
N LYS A 363 -9.09 -25.92 -20.97
CA LYS A 363 -9.86 -25.07 -21.90
C LYS A 363 -10.25 -25.79 -23.20
N LEU A 364 -9.47 -26.79 -23.62
CA LEU A 364 -9.66 -27.58 -24.84
C LEU A 364 -10.11 -29.01 -24.50
#